data_AF-A0A3N4E960-F1
#
_entry.id   AF-A0A3N4E960-F1
#
_cell.length_a   1.000
_cell.length_b   1.000
_cell.length_c   1.000
_cell.angle_alpha   90.00
_cell.angle_beta   90.00
_cell.angle_gamma   90.00
#
_symmetry.space_group_name_H-M   'P 1'
#
loop_
_entity.id
_entity.type
_entity.pdbx_description
1 polymer ?
#
loop_
_entity_poly.entity_id
_entity_poly.type
_entity_poly.pdbx_seq_one_letter_code
_entity_poly.pdbx_strand_id
1 'polypeptide(L)'
;MNNNQFSDSCYLCHSDSNYMKTDHENKRHYLCSNENCGEYEISLSAMENLIDNNDFKSQLLPLAKRCKGTDRLLEITVRGSAIEAKTKSRAEDVI
;
A
#
# COMPACT_ATOMS: atom_id res chain seq x y z
N MET A 1 3.34 22.43 -2.57
CA MET A 1 4.22 21.30 -2.22
C MET A 1 3.56 20.59 -1.05
N ASN A 2 3.05 19.37 -1.24
CA ASN A 2 2.39 18.63 -0.16
C ASN A 2 3.47 18.10 0.79
N ASN A 3 3.55 18.65 2.00
CA ASN A 3 4.59 18.38 2.99
C ASN A 3 4.58 16.95 3.59
N ASN A 4 3.80 16.02 3.02
CA ASN A 4 3.59 14.67 3.55
C ASN A 4 4.07 13.56 2.61
N GLN A 5 4.81 13.89 1.55
CA GLN A 5 5.39 12.90 0.64
C GLN A 5 6.83 12.59 1.03
N PHE A 6 7.12 11.32 1.24
CA PHE A 6 8.42 10.78 1.63
C PHE A 6 8.91 9.84 0.53
N SER A 7 10.23 9.73 0.36
CA SER A 7 10.84 8.77 -0.57
C SER A 7 11.46 7.62 0.23
N ASP A 8 11.10 6.39 -0.12
CA ASP A 8 11.58 5.16 0.53
C ASP A 8 11.43 3.96 -0.41
N SER A 9 11.99 2.82 -0.05
CA SER A 9 11.80 1.57 -0.78
C SER A 9 10.34 1.09 -0.68
N CYS A 10 9.81 0.63 -1.80
CA CYS A 10 8.48 0.03 -1.88
C CYS A 10 8.42 -1.18 -0.94
N TYR A 11 7.45 -1.19 -0.03
CA TYR A 11 7.34 -2.25 0.94
C TYR A 11 7.09 -3.65 0.33
N LEU A 12 6.46 -3.71 -0.85
CA LEU A 12 6.13 -4.97 -1.52
C LEU A 12 7.23 -5.48 -2.46
N CYS A 13 7.94 -4.59 -3.18
CA CYS A 13 8.89 -4.97 -4.23
C CYS A 13 10.31 -4.39 -4.07
N HIS A 14 10.55 -3.62 -3.01
CA HIS A 14 11.85 -3.03 -2.67
C HIS A 14 12.45 -2.09 -3.73
N SER A 15 11.67 -1.71 -4.74
CA SER A 15 12.08 -0.69 -5.73
C SER A 15 11.81 0.71 -5.20
N ASP A 16 12.37 1.73 -5.85
CA ASP A 16 12.12 3.12 -5.48
C ASP A 16 10.62 3.44 -5.45
N SER A 17 10.19 4.10 -4.38
CA SER A 17 8.82 4.52 -4.20
C SER A 17 8.73 5.85 -3.47
N ASN A 18 7.57 6.48 -3.60
CA ASN A 18 7.18 7.54 -2.71
C ASN A 18 6.02 7.03 -1.84
N TYR A 19 5.94 7.48 -0.60
CA TYR A 19 4.79 7.21 0.24
C TYR A 19 4.28 8.47 0.93
N MET A 20 3.00 8.44 1.28
CA MET A 20 2.34 9.44 2.10
C MET A 20 1.79 8.76 3.35
N LYS A 21 1.86 9.46 4.49
CA LYS A 21 1.19 9.00 5.70
C LYS A 21 -0.29 9.37 5.62
N THR A 22 -1.16 8.40 5.85
CA THR A 22 -2.63 8.54 5.82
C THR A 22 -3.23 7.98 7.11
N ASP A 23 -4.53 8.21 7.35
CA ASP A 23 -5.27 7.67 8.51
C ASP A 23 -4.59 7.97 9.86
N HIS A 24 -4.34 9.25 10.15
CA HIS A 24 -3.60 9.69 11.34
C HIS A 24 -2.23 8.99 11.53
N GLU A 25 -1.50 8.80 10.42
CA GLU A 25 -0.20 8.11 10.37
C GLU A 25 -0.25 6.59 10.63
N ASN A 26 -1.43 6.00 10.78
CA ASN A 26 -1.59 4.54 10.94
C ASN A 26 -1.50 3.77 9.64
N LYS A 27 -1.58 4.47 8.50
CA LYS A 27 -1.43 3.90 7.16
C LYS A 27 -0.39 4.64 6.34
N ARG A 28 0.17 3.93 5.37
CA ARG A 28 1.08 4.47 4.38
C ARG A 28 0.54 4.18 2.99
N HIS A 29 0.28 5.24 2.24
CA HIS A 29 -0.07 5.16 0.83
C HIS A 29 1.22 5.19 0.00
N TYR A 30 1.58 4.06 -0.59
CA TYR A 30 2.74 3.91 -1.47
C TYR A 30 2.36 4.08 -2.94
N LEU A 31 3.15 4.88 -3.64
CA LEU A 31 3.18 5.00 -5.09
C LEU A 31 4.53 4.46 -5.58
N CYS A 32 4.52 3.20 -6.04
CA CYS A 32 5.74 2.55 -6.50
C CYS A 32 6.04 2.89 -7.98
N SER A 33 7.32 3.20 -8.25
CA SER A 33 7.81 3.50 -9.61
C SER A 33 7.92 2.24 -10.48
N ASN A 34 8.06 1.06 -9.88
CA ASN A 34 8.21 -0.22 -10.60
C ASN A 34 6.95 -0.53 -11.45
N GLU A 35 7.14 -0.98 -12.69
CA GLU A 35 6.07 -1.37 -13.62
C GLU A 35 5.34 -2.66 -13.20
N ASN A 36 5.97 -3.49 -12.37
CA ASN A 36 5.41 -4.72 -11.82
C ASN A 36 4.77 -4.53 -10.45
N CYS A 37 4.93 -3.35 -9.86
CA CYS A 37 4.21 -2.92 -8.67
C CYS A 37 3.24 -1.79 -9.04
N GLY A 38 2.47 -1.31 -8.08
CA GLY A 38 1.49 -0.27 -8.33
C GLY A 38 1.30 0.64 -7.14
N GLU A 39 0.04 1.01 -6.93
CA GLU A 39 -0.37 1.97 -5.92
C GLU A 39 -1.25 1.26 -4.89
N TYR A 40 -0.89 1.41 -3.63
CA TYR A 40 -1.53 0.70 -2.53
C TYR A 40 -1.38 1.46 -1.21
N GLU A 41 -2.32 1.26 -0.31
CA GLU A 41 -2.27 1.73 1.06
C GLU A 41 -2.13 0.54 1.99
N ILE A 42 -1.20 0.62 2.94
CA ILE A 42 -0.94 -0.44 3.90
C ILE A 42 -0.94 0.11 5.32
N SER A 43 -1.61 -0.58 6.25
CA SER A 43 -1.53 -0.23 7.68
C SER A 43 -0.19 -0.62 8.28
N LEU A 44 0.27 0.12 9.30
CA LEU A 44 1.51 -0.22 9.99
C LEU A 44 1.49 -1.65 10.55
N SER A 45 0.34 -2.08 11.12
CA SER A 45 0.18 -3.45 11.60
C SER A 45 0.29 -4.49 10.48
N ALA A 46 -0.20 -4.19 9.27
CA ALA A 46 -0.02 -5.09 8.13
C ALA A 46 1.43 -5.14 7.65
N MET A 47 2.16 -4.02 7.73
CA MET A 47 3.61 -4.04 7.47
C MET A 47 4.31 -4.96 8.46
N GLU A 48 4.03 -4.85 9.77
CA GLU A 48 4.64 -5.74 10.78
C GLU A 48 4.33 -7.22 10.50
N ASN A 49 3.08 -7.56 10.18
CA ASN A 49 2.69 -8.95 9.90
C ASN A 49 3.30 -9.49 8.58
N LEU A 50 3.61 -8.62 7.62
CA LEU A 50 4.25 -9.00 6.35
C LEU A 50 5.75 -9.24 6.47
N ILE A 51 6.41 -8.81 7.56
CA ILE A 51 7.82 -9.13 7.81
C ILE A 51 8.00 -10.65 7.90
N ASP A 52 7.06 -11.30 8.59
CA ASP A 52 7.10 -12.74 8.85
C ASP A 52 6.43 -13.58 7.75
N ASN A 53 5.81 -12.95 6.74
CA ASN A 53 4.98 -13.62 5.74
C ASN A 53 5.29 -13.16 4.30
N ASN A 54 6.50 -13.49 3.83
CA ASN A 54 6.99 -13.07 2.50
C ASN A 54 6.17 -13.65 1.33
N ASP A 55 5.61 -14.86 1.45
CA ASP A 55 4.77 -15.46 0.41
C ASP A 55 3.52 -14.64 0.10
N PHE A 56 2.99 -13.92 1.10
CA PHE A 56 1.83 -13.07 0.91
C PHE A 56 2.16 -11.82 0.08
N LYS A 57 3.39 -11.28 0.16
CA LYS A 57 3.81 -10.12 -0.65
C LYS A 57 3.71 -10.42 -2.15
N SER A 58 4.08 -11.62 -2.58
CA SER A 58 3.99 -12.04 -3.98
C SER A 58 2.55 -12.04 -4.50
N GLN A 59 1.56 -12.28 -3.63
CA GLN A 59 0.14 -12.21 -3.99
C GLN A 59 -0.39 -10.77 -4.07
N LEU A 60 0.19 -9.85 -3.30
CA LEU A 60 -0.20 -8.43 -3.27
C LEU A 60 0.30 -7.65 -4.49
N LEU A 61 1.48 -7.99 -5.03
CA LEU A 61 2.07 -7.33 -6.20
C LEU A 61 1.12 -7.24 -7.42
N PRO A 62 0.54 -8.34 -7.93
CA PRO A 62 -0.37 -8.27 -9.07
C PRO A 62 -1.66 -7.50 -8.75
N LEU A 63 -2.11 -7.50 -7.49
CA LEU A 63 -3.28 -6.72 -7.07
C LEU A 63 -2.98 -5.22 -7.08
N ALA A 64 -1.85 -4.80 -6.51
CA ALA A 64 -1.42 -3.40 -6.51
C ALA A 64 -1.19 -2.90 -7.94
N LYS A 65 -0.61 -3.73 -8.81
CA LYS A 65 -0.41 -3.41 -10.23
C LYS A 65 -1.73 -3.12 -10.95
N ARG A 66 -2.80 -3.88 -10.67
CA ARG A 66 -4.14 -3.65 -11.27
C ARG A 66 -4.74 -2.30 -10.89
N CYS A 67 -4.36 -1.74 -9.74
CA CYS A 67 -4.82 -0.43 -9.30
C CYS A 67 -4.02 0.73 -9.90
N LYS A 68 -2.80 0.49 -10.40
CA LYS A 68 -1.94 1.53 -10.97
C LYS A 68 -2.62 2.23 -12.15
N GLY A 69 -2.68 3.55 -12.09
CA GLY A 69 -3.31 4.38 -13.14
C GLY A 69 -4.84 4.33 -13.18
N THR A 70 -5.48 3.76 -12.15
CA THR A 70 -6.94 3.77 -11.97
C THR A 70 -7.34 4.70 -10.82
N ASP A 71 -8.63 5.02 -10.69
CA ASP A 71 -9.17 5.73 -9.53
C ASP A 71 -9.24 4.87 -8.26
N ARG A 72 -8.68 3.65 -8.29
CA ARG A 72 -8.67 2.71 -7.18
C ARG A 72 -7.27 2.55 -6.62
N LEU A 73 -7.20 2.08 -5.39
CA LEU A 73 -5.97 1.66 -4.73
C LEU A 73 -6.20 0.36 -3.96
N LEU A 74 -5.15 -0.44 -3.81
CA LEU A 74 -5.20 -1.65 -2.99
C LEU A 74 -5.03 -1.26 -1.52
N GLU A 75 -6.03 -1.50 -0.69
CA GLU A 75 -5.92 -1.38 0.76
C GLU A 75 -5.49 -2.73 1.36
N ILE A 76 -4.43 -2.71 2.17
CA ILE A 76 -3.85 -3.85 2.86
C ILE A 76 -3.93 -3.59 4.37
N THR A 77 -4.67 -4.42 5.09
CA THR A 77 -4.92 -4.28 6.53
C THR A 77 -4.79 -5.63 7.22
N VAL A 78 -4.89 -5.62 8.56
CA VAL A 78 -4.98 -6.83 9.38
C VAL A 78 -6.37 -6.90 9.98
N ARG A 79 -7.02 -8.06 9.89
CA ARG A 79 -8.27 -8.37 10.58
C ARG A 79 -8.10 -9.61 11.42
N GLY A 80 -8.10 -9.42 12.74
CA GLY A 80 -7.70 -10.48 13.67
C GLY A 80 -6.21 -10.79 13.50
N SER A 81 -5.89 -12.00 13.05
CA SER A 81 -4.52 -12.45 12.78
C SER A 81 -4.22 -12.62 11.28
N ALA A 82 -5.18 -12.29 10.40
CA ALA A 82 -5.03 -12.46 8.96
C ALA A 82 -4.79 -11.11 8.28
N ILE A 83 -3.91 -11.12 7.27
CA ILE A 83 -3.75 -10.00 6.35
C ILE A 83 -4.90 -10.05 5.34
N GLU A 84 -5.62 -8.95 5.19
CA GLU A 84 -6.65 -8.76 4.17
C GLU A 84 -6.20 -7.73 3.13
N ALA A 85 -6.57 -7.96 1.88
CA ALA A 85 -6.29 -7.04 0.78
C ALA A 85 -7.57 -6.83 -0.05
N LYS A 86 -7.97 -5.58 -0.23
CA LYS A 86 -9.17 -5.22 -1.01
C LYS A 86 -8.94 -3.95 -1.81
N THR A 87 -9.61 -3.80 -2.94
CA THR A 87 -9.57 -2.55 -3.71
C THR A 87 -10.56 -1.55 -3.14
N LYS A 88 -10.15 -0.30 -2.92
CA LYS A 88 -11.04 0.82 -2.56
C LYS A 88 -10.88 1.99 -3.53
N SER A 89 -11.87 2.87 -3.56
CA SER A 89 -11.80 4.10 -4.35
C SER A 89 -10.85 5.10 -3.68
N ARG A 90 -10.17 5.92 -4.47
CA ARG A 90 -9.20 6.91 -3.98
C ARG A 90 -9.87 8.08 -3.23
N ALA A 91 -11.17 8.28 -3.44
CA ALA A 91 -11.91 9.47 -2.99
C ALA A 91 -12.77 9.30 -1.72
N GLU A 92 -12.72 8.17 -1.01
CA GLU A 92 -13.67 7.88 0.09
C GLU A 92 -13.27 8.42 1.48
N ASP A 93 -12.75 9.65 1.58
CA ASP A 93 -12.55 10.33 2.88
C ASP A 93 -12.79 11.85 2.80
N VAL A 94 -13.89 12.25 2.15
CA VAL A 94 -14.47 13.60 2.30
C VAL A 94 -15.98 13.49 2.44
N ILE A 95 -16.47 13.22 3.66
CA ILE A 95 -17.81 13.63 4.11
C ILE A 95 -17.72 14.11 5.55
#